data_AF-A0A196NT03-F1
#
_entry.id   AF-A0A196NT03-F1
#
_cell.length_a   1.000
_cell.length_b   1.000
_cell.length_c   1.000
_cell.angle_alpha   90.00
_cell.angle_beta   90.00
_cell.angle_gamma   90.00
#
_symmetry.space_group_name_H-M   'P 1'
#
loop_
_entity.id
_entity.type
_entity.pdbx_description
1 polymer ?
#
loop_
_entity_poly.entity_id
_entity_poly.type
_entity_poly.pdbx_seq_one_letter_code
_entity_poly.pdbx_strand_id
1 'polypeptide(L)'
;MSGVVSQLLSAAAQFSGAVSDLVEEAREGAIKTHSNVGSGDTLTIAADGLRLLIEATDSDDNPDAAVNQLHGALIRFLEERP
;
A
#
# COMPACT_ATOMS: atom_id res chain seq x y z
N MET A 1 -6.61 6.17 -23.40
CA MET A 1 -6.28 5.21 -22.32
C MET A 1 -7.56 5.00 -21.53
N SER A 2 -7.98 3.76 -21.23
CA SER A 2 -9.20 3.57 -20.43
C SER A 2 -8.98 4.16 -19.02
N GLY A 3 -10.03 4.70 -18.39
CA GLY A 3 -9.93 5.32 -17.06
C GLY A 3 -9.33 4.38 -16.00
N VAL A 4 -9.66 3.09 -16.09
CA VAL A 4 -9.15 2.03 -15.20
C VAL A 4 -7.64 1.86 -15.34
N VAL A 5 -7.10 1.86 -16.56
CA VAL A 5 -5.64 1.74 -16.77
C VAL A 5 -4.89 2.94 -16.18
N SER A 6 -5.46 4.14 -16.28
CA SER A 6 -4.87 5.33 -15.67
C SER A 6 -4.90 5.27 -14.14
N GLN A 7 -6.01 4.81 -13.56
CA GLN A 7 -6.15 4.64 -12.10
C GLN A 7 -5.17 3.59 -11.57
N LEU A 8 -5.06 2.45 -12.25
CA LEU A 8 -4.13 1.38 -11.89
C LEU A 8 -2.68 1.88 -11.90
N LEU A 9 -2.28 2.62 -12.94
CA LEU A 9 -0.93 3.18 -13.05
C LEU A 9 -0.64 4.21 -11.95
N SER A 10 -1.60 5.09 -11.64
CA SER A 10 -1.45 6.07 -10.55
C SER A 10 -1.35 5.40 -9.18
N ALA A 11 -2.19 4.40 -8.91
CA ALA A 11 -2.17 3.64 -7.66
C ALA A 11 -0.85 2.86 -7.50
N ALA A 12 -0.39 2.20 -8.58
CA ALA A 12 0.88 1.50 -8.60
C ALA A 12 2.07 2.44 -8.32
N ALA A 13 2.07 3.63 -8.93
CA ALA A 13 3.13 4.62 -8.73
C ALA A 13 3.17 5.11 -7.28
N GLN A 14 2.01 5.41 -6.68
CA GLN A 14 1.92 5.85 -5.28
C GLN A 14 2.40 4.76 -4.31
N PHE A 15 1.91 3.52 -4.50
CA PHE A 15 2.31 2.39 -3.69
C PHE A 15 3.83 2.11 -3.80
N SER A 16 4.35 2.05 -5.03
CA SER A 16 5.76 1.79 -5.29
C SER A 16 6.68 2.85 -4.68
N GLY A 17 6.31 4.13 -4.77
CA GLY A 17 7.08 5.22 -4.16
C GLY A 17 7.15 5.08 -2.65
N ALA A 18 5.99 4.91 -2.01
CA ALA A 18 5.91 4.77 -0.56
C ALA A 18 6.66 3.53 -0.04
N VAL A 19 6.56 2.40 -0.73
CA VAL A 19 7.33 1.19 -0.38
C VAL A 19 8.84 1.40 -0.55
N SER A 20 9.27 2.16 -1.57
CA SER A 20 10.69 2.45 -1.77
C SER A 20 11.26 3.29 -0.63
N ASP A 21 10.52 4.30 -0.18
CA ASP A 21 10.88 5.13 0.97
C ASP A 21 10.97 4.30 2.27
N LEU A 22 10.02 3.37 2.48
CA LEU A 22 10.05 2.43 3.61
C LEU A 22 11.29 1.54 3.59
N VAL A 23 11.65 1.01 2.41
CA VAL A 23 12.84 0.17 2.24
C VAL A 23 14.11 0.97 2.51
N GLU A 24 14.18 2.22 2.07
CA GLU A 24 15.37 3.05 2.28
C GLU A 24 15.58 3.40 3.75
N GLU A 25 14.52 3.82 4.46
CA GLU A 25 14.60 4.09 5.90
C GLU A 25 14.93 2.81 6.70
N ALA A 26 14.44 1.65 6.25
CA ALA A 26 14.84 0.37 6.84
C ALA A 26 16.33 0.04 6.58
N ARG A 27 16.89 0.38 5.41
CA ARG A 27 18.33 0.22 5.12
C ARG A 27 19.21 1.11 5.99
N GLU A 28 18.75 2.32 6.30
CA GLU A 28 19.47 3.23 7.19
C GLU A 28 19.51 2.73 8.65
N GLY A 29 18.71 1.70 8.99
CA GLY A 29 18.77 1.02 10.28
C GLY A 29 18.12 1.78 11.44
N ALA A 30 17.50 2.93 11.17
CA ALA A 30 16.75 3.70 12.16
C ALA A 30 15.62 4.48 11.50
N ILE A 31 14.37 4.20 11.94
CA ILE A 31 13.22 5.03 11.58
C ILE A 31 13.31 6.32 12.39
N LYS A 32 13.55 7.45 11.72
CA LYS A 32 13.62 8.76 12.36
C LYS A 32 12.19 9.27 12.60
N THR A 33 11.86 9.67 13.81
CA THR A 33 10.50 10.17 14.16
C THR A 33 10.03 11.37 13.33
N HIS A 34 10.95 12.11 12.72
CA HIS A 34 10.65 13.25 11.85
C HIS A 34 10.72 12.90 10.35
N SER A 35 11.02 11.65 9.97
CA SER A 35 10.91 11.21 8.58
C SER A 35 9.44 10.93 8.24
N ASN A 36 9.11 10.95 6.95
CA ASN A 36 7.77 10.62 6.47
C ASN A 36 7.38 9.16 6.85
N VAL A 37 8.38 8.29 7.01
CA VAL A 37 8.19 6.94 7.53
C VAL A 37 7.91 6.94 9.03
N GLY A 38 8.71 7.66 9.84
CA GLY A 38 8.51 7.70 11.29
C GLY A 38 7.29 8.46 11.76
N SER A 39 6.78 9.40 10.96
CA SER A 39 5.49 10.07 11.17
C SER A 39 4.29 9.20 10.77
N GLY A 40 4.50 8.14 9.99
CA GLY A 40 3.45 7.25 9.50
C GLY A 40 2.78 7.71 8.20
N ASP A 41 3.16 8.88 7.66
CA ASP A 41 2.62 9.42 6.41
C ASP A 41 2.91 8.49 5.23
N THR A 42 4.16 8.01 5.12
CA THR A 42 4.54 7.06 4.06
C THR A 42 3.75 5.75 4.16
N LEU A 43 3.49 5.26 5.37
CA LEU A 43 2.71 4.04 5.56
C LEU A 43 1.24 4.25 5.16
N THR A 44 0.70 5.43 5.46
CA THR A 44 -0.66 5.83 5.05
C THR A 44 -0.79 5.90 3.53
N ILE A 45 0.21 6.48 2.85
CA ILE A 45 0.27 6.54 1.39
C ILE A 45 0.39 5.14 0.78
N ALA A 46 1.19 4.25 1.38
CA ALA A 46 1.30 2.86 0.93
C ALA A 46 -0.04 2.12 1.09
N ALA A 47 -0.73 2.29 2.22
CA ALA A 47 -2.02 1.67 2.45
C ALA A 47 -3.09 2.16 1.45
N ASP A 48 -3.14 3.47 1.17
CA ASP A 48 -4.10 4.03 0.22
C ASP A 48 -3.79 3.61 -1.23
N GLY A 49 -2.50 3.63 -1.63
CA GLY A 49 -2.09 3.14 -2.94
C GLY A 49 -2.43 1.67 -3.15
N LEU A 50 -2.27 0.84 -2.12
CA LEU A 50 -2.65 -0.57 -2.16
C LEU A 50 -4.17 -0.78 -2.24
N ARG A 51 -4.95 0.01 -1.49
CA ARG A 51 -6.42 0.03 -1.60
C ARG A 51 -6.87 0.36 -3.02
N LEU A 52 -6.33 1.42 -3.60
CA LEU A 52 -6.67 1.86 -4.97
C LEU A 52 -6.27 0.84 -6.04
N LEU A 53 -5.15 0.13 -5.85
CA LEU A 53 -4.77 -0.98 -6.73
C LEU A 53 -5.82 -2.08 -6.73
N ILE A 54 -6.32 -2.43 -5.55
CA ILE A 54 -7.32 -3.47 -5.38
C ILE A 54 -8.66 -3.05 -5.99
N GLU A 55 -9.11 -1.82 -5.71
CA GLU A 55 -10.30 -1.24 -6.34
C GLU A 55 -10.22 -1.19 -7.86
N ALA A 56 -9.02 -0.96 -8.43
CA ALA A 56 -8.83 -0.94 -9.87
C ALA A 56 -8.77 -2.35 -10.51
N THR A 57 -8.42 -3.38 -9.73
CA THR A 57 -8.35 -4.78 -10.20
C THR A 57 -9.63 -5.57 -9.91
N ASP A 58 -10.41 -5.15 -8.93
CA ASP A 58 -11.67 -5.78 -8.59
C ASP A 58 -12.78 -5.27 -9.51
N SER A 59 -13.36 -6.20 -10.27
CA SER A 59 -14.44 -5.93 -11.22
C SER A 59 -15.80 -6.40 -10.67
N ASP A 60 -15.84 -6.96 -9.46
CA ASP A 60 -17.06 -7.45 -8.85
C ASP A 60 -17.80 -6.34 -8.08
N ASP A 61 -19.14 -6.38 -8.16
CA ASP A 61 -20.08 -5.48 -7.48
C ASP A 61 -20.05 -5.56 -5.93
N ASN A 62 -19.04 -6.21 -5.33
CA ASN A 62 -18.99 -6.48 -3.89
C ASN A 62 -17.71 -5.94 -3.21
N PRO A 63 -17.61 -4.61 -3.02
CA PRO A 63 -16.43 -3.93 -2.49
C PRO A 63 -16.00 -4.42 -1.09
N ASP A 64 -16.93 -4.98 -0.30
CA ASP A 64 -16.64 -5.50 1.04
C ASP A 64 -15.80 -6.79 1.00
N ALA A 65 -15.83 -7.55 -0.10
CA ALA A 65 -15.06 -8.79 -0.21
C ALA A 65 -13.57 -8.53 -0.39
N ALA A 66 -13.19 -7.55 -1.24
CA ALA A 66 -11.80 -7.25 -1.55
C ALA A 66 -11.06 -6.55 -0.41
N VAL A 67 -11.72 -5.62 0.30
CA VAL A 67 -11.12 -4.97 1.48
C VAL A 67 -10.85 -5.97 2.60
N ASN A 68 -11.77 -6.93 2.82
CA ASN A 68 -11.58 -7.99 3.81
C ASN A 68 -10.48 -8.99 3.44
N GLN A 69 -10.32 -9.30 2.14
CA GLN A 69 -9.22 -10.14 1.67
C GLN A 69 -7.86 -9.46 1.86
N LEU A 70 -7.77 -8.15 1.61
CA LEU A 70 -6.55 -7.37 1.86
C LEU A 70 -6.16 -7.34 3.32
N HIS A 71 -7.13 -7.02 4.19
CA HIS A 71 -6.91 -7.01 5.62
C HIS A 71 -6.42 -8.38 6.12
N GLY A 72 -7.05 -9.46 5.65
CA GLY A 72 -6.64 -10.83 5.98
C GLY A 72 -5.28 -11.24 5.41
N ALA A 73 -4.87 -10.73 4.25
CA ALA A 73 -3.55 -10.99 3.66
C ALA A 73 -2.45 -10.22 4.39
N LEU A 74 -2.71 -8.96 4.76
CA LEU A 74 -1.78 -8.12 5.52
C LEU A 74 -1.55 -8.68 6.92
N ILE A 75 -2.62 -9.07 7.64
CA ILE A 75 -2.48 -9.71 8.95
C ILE A 75 -1.63 -10.98 8.84
N ARG A 76 -1.92 -11.88 7.89
CA ARG A 76 -1.12 -13.10 7.68
C ARG A 76 0.36 -12.80 7.41
N PHE A 77 0.65 -11.81 6.57
CA PHE A 77 2.02 -11.41 6.27
C PHE A 77 2.77 -10.88 7.52
N LEU A 78 2.08 -10.12 8.37
CA LEU A 78 2.65 -9.60 9.62
C LEU A 78 2.79 -10.69 10.69
N GLU A 79 1.88 -11.65 10.74
CA GLU A 79 1.93 -12.78 11.69
C GLU A 79 2.99 -13.83 11.31
N GLU A 80 3.26 -14.03 10.02
CA GLU A 80 4.25 -14.99 9.52
C GLU A 80 5.71 -14.54 9.70
N ARG A 81 5.96 -13.26 10.04
CA ARG A 81 7.31 -12.70 10.20
C ARG A 81 7.48 -12.14 11.62
N PRO A 82 8.08 -12.91 12.56
CA PRO A 82 8.37 -12.45 13.92
C PRO A 82 9.47 -11.39 13.98
#